data_AF-A0A6P1FL23-F1
#
_entry.id   AF-A0A6P1FL23-F1
#
_cell.length_a   1.000
_cell.length_b   1.000
_cell.length_c   1.000
_cell.angle_alpha   90.00
_cell.angle_beta   90.00
_cell.angle_gamma   90.00
#
_symmetry.space_group_name_H-M   'P 1'
#
loop_
_entity.id
_entity.type
_entity.pdbx_description
1 polymer ?
#
loop_
_entity_poly.entity_id
_entity_poly.type
_entity_poly.pdbx_seq_one_letter_code
_entity_poly.pdbx_strand_id
1 'polypeptide(L)'
;MSPQDENQQDTARALRGLIEAFSGPHLVHPSYVDRVLAQSAEQLAVLQGRDARSDRPRMPTLMWPRSAFVEVPDAPPVPPAAL
;
A
#
# COMPACT_ATOMS: atom_id res chain seq x y z
N MET A 1 -4.17 -23.14 15.08
CA MET A 1 -4.36 -21.68 14.92
C MET A 1 -3.63 -21.01 16.06
N SER A 2 -2.98 -19.87 15.85
CA SER A 2 -2.24 -19.21 16.92
C SER A 2 -3.23 -18.47 17.82
N PRO A 3 -3.00 -18.38 19.15
CA PRO A 3 -3.88 -17.62 20.06
C PRO A 3 -4.01 -16.14 19.68
N GLN A 4 -3.00 -15.61 18.96
CA GLN A 4 -3.01 -14.27 18.39
C GLN A 4 -3.97 -14.11 17.20
N ASP A 5 -4.25 -15.19 16.46
CA ASP A 5 -5.18 -15.19 15.33
C ASP A 5 -6.63 -15.24 15.83
N GLU A 6 -6.88 -16.03 16.88
CA GLU A 6 -8.19 -16.12 17.55
C GLU A 6 -8.61 -14.77 18.15
N ASN A 7 -7.70 -14.12 18.88
CA ASN A 7 -7.96 -12.80 19.45
C ASN A 7 -8.22 -11.72 18.38
N GLN A 8 -7.55 -11.81 17.23
CA GLN A 8 -7.81 -10.91 16.10
C GLN A 8 -9.18 -11.14 15.46
N GLN A 9 -9.61 -12.40 15.35
CA GLN A 9 -10.94 -12.75 14.84
C GLN A 9 -12.04 -12.25 15.79
N ASP A 10 -11.85 -12.42 17.10
CA ASP A 10 -12.79 -11.91 18.11
C ASP A 10 -12.87 -10.38 18.08
N THR A 11 -11.73 -9.71 17.96
CA THR A 11 -11.67 -8.24 17.82
C THR A 11 -12.38 -7.77 16.55
N ALA A 12 -12.13 -8.42 15.41
CA ALA A 12 -12.80 -8.10 14.15
C ALA A 12 -14.32 -8.33 14.23
N ARG A 13 -14.76 -9.37 14.95
CA ARG A 13 -16.18 -9.66 15.18
C ARG A 13 -16.83 -8.57 16.04
N ALA A 14 -16.16 -8.13 17.10
CA ALA A 14 -16.64 -7.05 17.96
C ALA A 14 -16.78 -5.72 17.19
N LEU A 15 -15.80 -5.36 16.36
CA LEU A 15 -15.85 -4.14 15.53
C LEU A 15 -17.00 -4.17 14.52
N ARG A 16 -17.27 -5.32 13.89
CA ARG A 16 -18.44 -5.47 13.00
C ARG A 16 -19.75 -5.30 13.76
N GLY A 17 -19.85 -5.84 14.97
CA GLY A 17 -21.03 -5.66 15.83
C GLY A 17 -21.27 -4.20 16.23
N LEU A 18 -20.20 -3.43 16.48
CA LEU A 18 -20.32 -1.99 16.74
C LEU A 18 -20.82 -1.23 15.49
N ILE A 19 -20.30 -1.54 14.31
CA ILE A 19 -20.76 -0.91 13.06
C ILE A 19 -22.24 -1.20 12.83
N GLU A 20 -22.67 -2.44 13.01
CA GLU A 20 -24.07 -2.85 12.87
C GLU A 20 -24.97 -2.12 13.88
N ALA A 21 -24.59 -2.11 15.16
CA ALA A 21 -25.35 -1.47 16.23
C ALA A 21 -25.54 0.04 16.03
N PHE A 22 -24.53 0.72 15.47
CA PHE A 22 -24.56 2.16 15.23
C PHE A 22 -25.15 2.55 13.86
N SER A 23 -25.40 1.58 12.97
CA SER A 23 -26.03 1.80 11.66
C SER A 23 -27.57 1.81 11.68
N GLY A 24 -28.20 1.29 12.75
CA GLY A 24 -29.65 1.26 12.93
C GLY A 24 -30.27 2.61 13.35
N PRO A 25 -31.61 2.71 13.43
CA PRO A 25 -32.31 3.96 13.76
C PRO A 25 -31.85 4.54 15.11
N HIS A 26 -31.30 5.74 15.05
CA HIS A 26 -30.39 6.26 16.07
C HIS A 26 -31.12 6.73 17.33
N LEU A 27 -30.81 6.13 18.49
CA LEU A 27 -31.08 6.71 19.82
C LEU A 27 -29.91 7.56 20.34
N VAL A 28 -28.86 7.73 19.51
CA VAL A 28 -27.58 8.34 19.87
C VAL A 28 -27.36 9.59 19.02
N HIS A 29 -26.69 10.58 19.60
CA HIS A 29 -26.38 11.83 18.92
C HIS A 29 -25.50 11.60 17.66
N PRO A 30 -25.84 12.18 16.51
CA PRO A 30 -25.25 11.83 15.20
C PRO A 30 -23.72 12.02 15.16
N SER A 31 -23.19 13.07 15.80
CA SER A 31 -21.73 13.28 15.84
C SER A 31 -20.94 12.18 16.55
N TYR A 32 -21.58 11.45 17.47
CA TYR A 32 -20.97 10.31 18.14
C TYR A 32 -21.07 9.05 17.27
N VAL A 33 -22.16 8.89 16.53
CA VAL A 33 -22.34 7.81 15.56
C VAL A 33 -21.24 7.87 14.50
N ASP A 34 -21.04 9.03 13.89
CA ASP A 34 -20.03 9.21 12.84
C ASP A 34 -18.61 8.90 13.35
N ARG A 35 -18.28 9.35 14.57
CA ARG A 35 -16.97 9.09 15.16
C ARG A 35 -16.76 7.60 15.43
N VAL A 36 -17.75 6.91 15.99
CA VAL A 36 -17.66 5.48 16.30
C VAL A 36 -17.57 4.66 15.02
N LEU A 37 -18.36 4.99 14.00
CA LEU A 37 -18.31 4.30 12.71
C LEU A 37 -16.96 4.49 12.01
N ALA A 38 -16.46 5.73 11.92
CA ALA A 38 -15.17 6.03 11.30
C ALA A 38 -14.02 5.30 12.00
N GLN A 39 -13.96 5.38 13.33
CA GLN A 39 -12.92 4.72 14.12
C GLN A 39 -12.99 3.19 14.03
N SER A 40 -14.19 2.61 14.07
CA SER A 40 -14.36 1.15 13.97
C SER A 40 -13.97 0.64 12.58
N ALA A 41 -14.28 1.40 11.53
CA ALA A 41 -13.91 1.06 10.16
C ALA A 41 -12.38 1.12 9.94
N GLU A 42 -11.72 2.16 10.47
CA GLU A 42 -10.26 2.30 10.39
C GLU A 42 -9.54 1.13 11.08
N GLN A 43 -9.97 0.78 12.30
CA GLN A 43 -9.39 -0.34 13.05
C GLN A 43 -9.60 -1.69 12.33
N LEU A 44 -10.77 -1.89 11.74
CA LEU A 44 -11.05 -3.10 10.95
C LEU A 44 -10.17 -3.18 9.70
N ALA A 45 -9.92 -2.04 9.03
CA ALA A 45 -9.03 -1.98 7.87
C ALA A 45 -7.56 -2.27 8.23
N VAL A 46 -7.09 -1.82 9.40
CA VAL A 46 -5.74 -2.14 9.90
C VAL A 46 -5.59 -3.63 10.18
N LEU A 47 -6.60 -4.26 10.81
CA LEU A 47 -6.60 -5.70 11.06
C LEU A 47 -6.56 -6.50 9.75
N GLN A 48 -7.35 -6.12 8.75
CA GLN A 48 -7.39 -6.78 7.43
C GLN A 48 -6.13 -6.50 6.59
N GLY A 49 -5.59 -5.28 6.66
CA GLY A 49 -4.38 -4.88 5.96
C GLY A 49 -3.11 -5.55 6.50
N ARG A 50 -3.14 -6.03 7.74
CA ARG A 50 -2.06 -6.84 8.34
C ARG A 50 -1.89 -8.18 7.62
N ASP A 51 -3.00 -8.77 7.15
CA ASP A 51 -2.98 -9.99 6.32
C ASP A 51 -2.62 -9.69 4.86
N ALA A 52 -3.00 -8.51 4.34
CA ALA A 52 -2.64 -8.06 2.99
C ALA A 52 -1.14 -7.77 2.82
N ARG A 53 -0.39 -7.60 3.92
CA ARG A 53 1.08 -7.51 3.93
C ARG A 53 1.79 -8.87 3.81
N SER A 54 1.12 -9.92 3.32
CA SER A 54 1.81 -11.02 2.61
C SER A 54 2.32 -10.53 1.24
N ASP A 55 2.98 -9.38 1.23
CA ASP A 55 3.67 -8.80 0.11
C ASP A 55 4.98 -9.55 -0.02
N ARG A 56 4.91 -10.75 -0.62
CA ARG A 56 6.11 -11.45 -1.08
C ARG A 56 6.83 -10.46 -2.01
N PRO A 57 8.06 -10.03 -1.72
CA PRO A 57 8.76 -9.11 -2.59
C PRO A 57 8.86 -9.77 -3.98
N ARG A 58 8.14 -9.23 -4.96
CA ARG A 58 8.29 -9.66 -6.35
C ARG A 58 9.69 -9.20 -6.76
N MET A 59 10.59 -10.17 -6.94
CA MET A 59 11.95 -9.92 -7.38
C MET A 59 11.90 -9.02 -8.63
N PRO A 60 12.52 -7.83 -8.62
CA PRO A 60 12.57 -7.01 -9.82
C PRO A 60 13.33 -7.80 -10.88
N THR A 61 12.64 -8.20 -11.95
CA THR A 61 13.30 -8.81 -13.10
C THR A 61 14.24 -7.74 -13.67
N LEU A 62 15.55 -7.91 -13.45
CA LEU A 62 16.56 -7.05 -14.04
C LEU A 62 16.46 -7.13 -15.56
N MET A 63 15.83 -6.13 -16.19
CA MET A 63 15.98 -5.93 -17.63
C MET A 63 17.40 -5.41 -17.87
N TRP A 64 18.27 -6.27 -18.38
CA TRP A 64 19.54 -5.83 -18.96
C TRP A 64 19.27 -4.87 -20.12
N PRO A 65 19.84 -3.65 -20.14
CA PRO A 65 19.68 -2.76 -21.26
C PRO A 65 20.41 -3.34 -22.48
N ARG A 66 19.65 -3.77 -23.48
CA ARG A 66 20.18 -4.12 -24.80
C ARG A 66 20.50 -2.82 -25.54
N SER A 67 21.79 -2.47 -25.53
CA SER A 67 22.51 -1.62 -26.50
C SER A 67 21.99 -0.19 -26.75
N ALA A 68 22.78 0.79 -26.31
CA ALA A 68 22.97 2.02 -27.09
C ALA A 68 24.48 2.15 -27.35
N PHE A 69 24.92 1.70 -28.52
CA PHE A 69 26.23 2.09 -29.05
C PHE A 69 26.14 3.60 -29.31
N VAL A 70 26.85 4.39 -28.50
CA VAL A 70 27.09 5.80 -28.82
C VAL A 70 28.17 5.79 -29.89
N GLU A 71 27.76 5.88 -31.16
CA GLU A 71 28.66 6.23 -32.25
C GLU A 71 29.26 7.59 -31.92
N VAL A 72 30.55 7.62 -31.61
CA VAL A 72 31.31 8.87 -31.48
C VAL A 72 31.45 9.45 -32.89
N PRO A 73 30.94 10.66 -33.18
CA PRO A 73 31.19 11.28 -34.47
C PRO A 73 32.67 11.60 -34.60
N ASP A 74 33.26 11.22 -35.72
CA ASP A 74 34.67 11.43 -36.04
C ASP A 74 35.02 12.93 -35.98
N ALA A 75 36.16 13.27 -35.37
CA ALA A 75 36.56 14.66 -35.20
C ALA A 75 36.89 15.31 -36.57
N PRO A 76 36.57 16.60 -36.78
CA PRO A 76 36.87 17.25 -38.05
C PRO A 76 38.39 17.35 -38.28
N PRO A 77 38.86 17.22 -39.53
CA PRO A 77 40.29 17.26 -39.84
C PRO A 77 40.88 18.64 -39.52
N VAL A 78 42.00 18.65 -38.79
CA VAL A 78 42.76 19.87 -38.48
C VAL A 78 43.50 20.33 -39.75
N PRO A 79 43.38 21.59 -40.18
CA PRO A 79 44.20 22.10 -41.29
C PRO A 79 45.67 22.12 -40.88
N PRO A 80 46.61 21.78 -41.77
CA PRO A 80 48.03 21.85 -41.45
C PRO A 80 48.40 23.29 -41.08
N ALA A 81 49.08 23.44 -39.95
CA ALA A 81 49.65 24.72 -39.55
C ALA A 81 50.52 25.25 -40.70
N ALA A 82 50.26 26.49 -41.12
CA ALA A 82 51.13 27.17 -42.07
C ALA A 82 52.54 27.26 -41.47
N LEU A 83 53.53 26.84 -42.26
CA LEU A 83 54.96 26.92 -41.94
C LEU A 83 55.40 28.36 -41.64
#